data_AF-A0A7G9RJN2-F1
#
_entry.id   AF-A0A7G9RJN2-F1
#
_cell.length_a   1.000
_cell.length_b   1.000
_cell.length_c   1.000
_cell.angle_alpha   90.00
_cell.angle_beta   90.00
_cell.angle_gamma   90.00
#
_symmetry.space_group_name_H-M   'P 1'
#
loop_
_entity.id
_entity.type
_entity.pdbx_description
1 polymer ?
#
loop_
_entity_poly.entity_id
_entity_poly.type
_entity_poly.pdbx_seq_one_letter_code
_entity_poly.pdbx_strand_id
1 'polypeptide(L)'
;MGKFLSAMALMAAGIAPTLANAQCYSVYDRDNQLIFQDTQSPIDMRQPVAEAIRKRFAPGAHLVFTPAGDDCTLIDKTAAPKALPSEQPGSDKR
;
A
#
# COMPACT_ATOMS: atom_id res chain seq x y z
N MET A 1 9.55 30.77 -46.15
CA MET A 1 9.87 29.72 -45.15
C MET A 1 9.64 30.31 -43.77
N GLY A 2 9.04 29.60 -42.80
CA GLY A 2 9.04 30.07 -41.39
C GLY A 2 7.71 30.15 -40.64
N LYS A 3 6.76 29.22 -40.85
CA LYS A 3 5.54 29.13 -40.03
C LYS A 3 5.16 27.70 -39.66
N PHE A 4 6.13 26.86 -39.30
CA PHE A 4 5.82 25.51 -38.80
C PHE A 4 6.67 25.11 -37.57
N LEU A 5 7.42 26.04 -36.99
CA LEU A 5 8.32 25.74 -35.87
C LEU A 5 7.68 25.92 -34.48
N SER A 6 6.45 26.43 -34.36
CA SER A 6 5.84 26.74 -33.05
C SER A 6 4.80 25.71 -32.55
N ALA A 7 4.45 24.69 -33.32
CA ALA A 7 3.39 23.75 -32.91
C ALA A 7 3.91 22.52 -32.14
N MET A 8 5.22 22.32 -32.06
CA MET A 8 5.81 21.07 -31.55
C MET A 8 6.47 21.19 -30.17
N ALA A 9 6.37 22.35 -29.52
CA ALA A 9 7.01 22.62 -28.22
C ALA A 9 6.11 22.33 -26.99
N LEU A 10 4.81 22.06 -27.18
CA LEU A 10 3.84 21.90 -26.07
C LEU A 10 3.59 20.45 -25.64
N MET A 11 4.18 19.45 -26.31
CA MET A 11 3.92 18.03 -26.01
C MET A 11 4.89 17.39 -24.99
N ALA A 12 5.85 18.13 -24.42
CA ALA A 12 6.86 17.57 -23.52
C ALA A 12 6.52 17.61 -22.01
N ALA A 13 5.35 18.14 -21.62
CA ALA A 13 5.00 18.34 -20.20
C ALA A 13 4.04 17.28 -19.62
N GLY A 14 4.03 16.07 -20.17
CA GLY A 14 2.88 15.15 -19.97
C GLY A 14 3.08 13.90 -19.11
N ILE A 15 4.30 13.53 -18.72
CA ILE A 15 4.52 12.23 -18.05
C ILE A 15 5.53 12.37 -16.91
N ALA A 16 5.18 13.10 -15.86
CA ALA A 16 5.85 12.93 -14.59
C ALA A 16 5.38 11.59 -14.01
N PRO A 17 6.25 10.60 -13.79
CA PRO A 17 5.86 9.38 -13.09
C PRO A 17 5.39 9.80 -11.69
N THR A 18 4.11 9.60 -11.40
CA THR A 18 3.62 9.72 -10.04
C THR A 18 4.27 8.58 -9.27
N LEU A 19 5.22 8.90 -8.38
CA LEU A 19 5.64 7.96 -7.35
C LEU A 19 4.38 7.59 -6.58
N ALA A 20 3.86 6.39 -6.83
CA ALA A 20 2.79 5.84 -6.03
C ALA A 20 3.36 5.71 -4.62
N ASN A 21 2.95 6.60 -3.71
CA ASN A 21 3.31 6.50 -2.31
C ASN A 21 2.53 5.31 -1.74
N ALA A 22 3.07 4.11 -1.92
CA ALA A 22 2.60 2.95 -1.21
C ALA A 22 2.84 3.18 0.28
N GLN A 23 1.86 2.84 1.12
CA GLN A 23 2.00 2.89 2.56
C GLN A 23 2.19 1.46 3.06
N CYS A 24 3.07 1.27 4.04
CA CYS A 24 3.15 0.03 4.78
C CYS A 24 2.19 0.08 5.98
N TYR A 25 1.35 -0.93 6.09
CA TYR A 25 0.36 -1.10 7.15
C TYR A 25 0.85 -2.15 8.13
N SER A 26 1.39 -1.72 9.27
CA SER A 26 1.92 -2.61 10.30
C SER A 26 0.97 -2.65 11.49
N VAL A 27 0.49 -3.84 11.87
CA VAL A 27 -0.35 -4.04 13.06
C VAL A 27 0.48 -4.72 14.13
N TYR A 28 0.48 -4.12 15.31
CA TYR A 28 1.10 -4.64 16.50
C TYR A 28 0.04 -5.08 17.49
N ASP A 29 0.32 -6.14 18.25
CA ASP A 29 -0.53 -6.55 19.36
C ASP A 29 -0.32 -5.67 20.60
N ARG A 30 -0.97 -6.04 21.71
CA ARG A 30 -0.86 -5.33 23.00
C ARG A 30 0.55 -5.38 23.59
N ASP A 31 1.34 -6.39 23.23
CA ASP A 31 2.71 -6.61 23.71
C ASP A 31 3.75 -6.04 22.71
N ASN A 32 3.30 -5.17 21.80
CA ASN A 32 4.06 -4.53 20.72
C ASN A 32 4.73 -5.51 19.76
N GLN A 33 4.18 -6.72 19.60
CA GLN A 33 4.67 -7.68 18.62
C GLN A 33 4.03 -7.43 17.27
N LEU A 34 4.84 -7.42 16.21
CA LEU A 34 4.34 -7.31 14.83
C LEU A 34 3.55 -8.58 14.47
N ILE A 35 2.24 -8.41 14.23
CA ILE A 35 1.32 -9.51 13.90
C ILE A 35 0.79 -9.43 12.48
N PHE A 36 0.81 -8.26 11.84
CA PHE A 36 0.48 -8.09 10.43
C PHE A 36 1.35 -6.99 9.80
N GLN A 37 1.76 -7.17 8.55
CA GLN A 37 2.42 -6.16 7.74
C GLN A 37 2.10 -6.40 6.26
N ASP A 38 1.68 -5.36 5.52
CA ASP A 38 1.50 -5.41 4.08
C ASP A 38 1.44 -3.97 3.51
N THR A 39 1.68 -3.83 2.21
CA THR A 39 1.37 -2.62 1.42
C THR A 39 -0.14 -2.45 1.18
N GLN A 40 -0.93 -3.51 1.40
CA GLN A 40 -2.38 -3.47 1.35
C GLN A 40 -2.99 -3.32 2.74
N SER A 41 -4.00 -2.46 2.87
CA SER A 41 -4.67 -2.24 4.14
C SER A 41 -5.35 -3.52 4.64
N PRO A 42 -5.09 -3.97 5.89
CA PRO A 42 -5.81 -5.09 6.49
C PRO A 42 -7.24 -4.71 6.92
N ILE A 43 -7.63 -3.46 6.87
CA ILE A 43 -8.97 -3.04 7.32
C ILE A 43 -9.68 -2.25 6.23
N ASP A 44 -11.01 -2.23 6.32
CA ASP A 44 -11.83 -1.34 5.53
C ASP A 44 -11.64 0.11 6.03
N MET A 45 -10.95 0.91 5.23
CA MET A 45 -10.65 2.32 5.52
C MET A 45 -11.85 3.26 5.34
N ARG A 46 -13.02 2.75 4.92
CA ARG A 46 -14.27 3.53 4.87
C ARG A 46 -14.86 3.76 6.26
N GLN A 47 -14.41 3.00 7.25
CA GLN A 47 -14.85 3.08 8.64
C GLN A 47 -13.78 3.71 9.53
N PRO A 48 -14.11 4.21 10.73
CA PRO A 48 -13.12 4.67 11.68
C PRO A 48 -12.07 3.59 11.98
N VAL A 49 -10.79 3.92 11.81
CA VAL A 49 -9.66 2.97 11.94
C VAL A 49 -9.70 2.20 13.27
N ALA A 50 -9.89 2.91 14.38
CA ALA A 50 -9.95 2.29 15.70
C ALA A 50 -11.09 1.27 15.82
N GLU A 51 -12.23 1.49 15.15
CA GLU A 51 -13.33 0.55 15.14
C GLU A 51 -13.02 -0.68 14.29
N ALA A 52 -12.48 -0.48 13.09
CA ALA A 52 -12.15 -1.56 12.19
C ALA A 52 -11.03 -2.47 12.75
N ILE A 53 -10.05 -1.90 13.45
CA ILE A 53 -9.01 -2.67 14.16
C ILE A 53 -9.62 -3.53 15.26
N ARG A 54 -10.49 -2.97 16.11
CA ARG A 54 -11.18 -3.75 17.16
C ARG A 54 -12.05 -4.87 16.60
N LYS A 55 -12.61 -4.71 15.39
CA LYS A 55 -13.42 -5.75 14.73
C LYS A 55 -12.58 -6.90 14.18
N ARG A 56 -11.38 -6.63 13.65
CA ARG A 56 -10.54 -7.64 12.99
C ARG A 56 -9.49 -8.27 13.90
N PHE A 57 -8.94 -7.52 14.86
CA PHE A 57 -7.78 -7.93 15.66
C PHE A 57 -8.11 -8.04 17.15
N ALA A 58 -7.21 -8.68 17.91
CA ALA A 58 -7.34 -8.84 19.35
C ALA A 58 -7.36 -7.47 20.08
N PRO A 59 -8.03 -7.38 21.24
CA PRO A 59 -8.04 -6.14 22.03
C PRO A 59 -6.64 -5.64 22.38
N GLY A 60 -6.42 -4.33 22.19
CA GLY A 60 -5.12 -3.69 22.41
C GLY A 60 -4.21 -3.66 21.18
N ALA A 61 -4.62 -4.28 20.07
CA ALA A 61 -3.91 -4.13 18.80
C ALA A 61 -3.99 -2.69 18.27
N HIS A 62 -2.94 -2.24 17.58
CA HIS A 62 -2.86 -0.91 16.98
C HIS A 62 -2.18 -0.96 15.60
N LEU A 63 -2.63 -0.08 14.71
CA LEU A 63 -2.14 0.03 13.33
C LEU A 63 -1.23 1.25 13.19
N VAL A 64 -0.11 1.05 12.53
CA VAL A 64 0.88 2.07 12.19
C VAL A 64 0.95 2.19 10.67
N PHE A 65 1.02 3.43 10.18
CA PHE A 65 1.20 3.75 8.76
C PHE A 65 2.58 4.35 8.56
N THR A 66 3.38 3.74 7.72
CA THR A 66 4.66 4.29 7.27
C THR A 66 4.67 4.40 5.75
N PRO A 67 5.48 5.28 5.15
CA PRO A 67 5.80 5.15 3.73
C PRO A 67 6.39 3.77 3.47
N ALA A 68 5.93 3.08 2.42
CA ALA A 68 6.48 1.78 2.06
C ALA A 68 7.91 1.96 1.52
N GLY A 69 8.87 1.36 2.21
CA GLY A 69 10.21 1.13 1.72
C GLY A 69 10.42 -0.34 1.36
N ASP A 70 11.68 -0.71 1.14
CA ASP A 70 12.08 -2.10 0.85
C ASP A 70 11.81 -3.07 2.02
N ASP A 71 11.45 -2.56 3.19
CA ASP A 71 11.17 -3.30 4.43
C ASP A 71 9.71 -3.75 4.58
N CYS A 72 8.82 -3.31 3.68
CA CYS A 72 7.41 -3.67 3.73
C CYS A 72 7.14 -5.06 3.14
N THR A 73 7.49 -6.09 3.91
CA THR A 73 7.24 -7.50 3.57
C THR A 73 5.90 -7.98 4.12
N LEU A 74 5.23 -8.88 3.39
CA LEU A 74 3.98 -9.50 3.83
C LEU A 74 4.23 -10.36 5.08
N ILE A 75 3.60 -9.99 6.18
CA ILE A 75 3.56 -10.75 7.42
C ILE A 75 2.10 -10.88 7.82
N ASP A 76 1.61 -12.08 8.05
CA ASP A 76 0.30 -12.31 8.65
C ASP A 76 0.39 -13.46 9.64
N LYS A 77 0.54 -13.12 10.92
CA LYS A 77 0.53 -14.07 12.05
C LYS A 77 -0.89 -14.29 12.58
N THR A 78 -1.88 -13.61 11.99
CA THR A 78 -3.30 -13.66 12.40
C THR A 78 -4.11 -14.61 11.53
N ALA A 79 -3.64 -14.89 10.30
CA ALA A 79 -4.14 -15.96 9.48
C ALA A 79 -3.66 -17.32 10.03
N ALA A 80 -4.59 -18.23 10.34
CA ALA A 80 -4.29 -19.65 10.21
C ALA A 80 -3.75 -19.87 8.79
N PRO A 81 -2.72 -20.73 8.56
CA PRO A 81 -2.03 -20.82 7.27
C PRO A 81 -3.02 -21.15 6.16
N LYS A 82 -3.54 -20.11 5.51
CA LYS A 82 -4.20 -20.22 4.23
C LYS A 82 -3.07 -20.36 3.24
N ALA A 83 -3.06 -21.47 2.49
CA ALA A 83 -2.28 -21.59 1.28
C ALA A 83 -2.36 -20.26 0.53
N LEU A 84 -1.20 -19.65 0.29
CA LEU A 84 -1.05 -18.31 -0.27
C LEU A 84 -2.00 -18.12 -1.47
N PRO A 85 -2.86 -17.10 -1.46
CA PRO A 85 -3.33 -16.53 -2.71
C PRO A 85 -2.12 -15.87 -3.37
N SER A 86 -1.56 -16.56 -4.36
CA SER A 86 -0.81 -16.04 -5.51
C SER A 86 -0.46 -14.55 -5.44
N GLU A 87 0.83 -14.28 -5.23
CA GLU A 87 1.64 -13.39 -6.07
C GLU A 87 0.80 -12.68 -7.14
N GLN A 88 0.50 -11.39 -6.96
CA GLN A 88 -0.16 -10.60 -7.99
C GLN A 88 0.84 -10.42 -9.15
N PRO A 89 0.66 -11.09 -10.31
CA PRO A 89 1.50 -10.88 -11.47
C PRO A 89 0.83 -9.79 -12.30
N GLY A 90 1.47 -8.63 -12.44
CA GLY A 90 1.05 -7.67 -13.47
C GLY A 90 1.16 -6.22 -13.08
N SER A 91 2.36 -5.67 -13.23
CA SER A 91 2.51 -4.33 -13.79
C SER A 91 3.73 -4.33 -14.73
N ASP A 92 3.73 -5.28 -15.67
CA ASP A 92 4.58 -5.25 -16.87
C ASP A 92 3.67 -5.11 -18.09
N LYS A 93 3.97 -4.08 -18.91
CA LYS A 93 3.40 -3.71 -20.23
C LYS A 93 1.96 -3.19 -20.29
N ARG A 94 1.85 -1.85 -20.37
CA ARG A 94 1.41 -1.19 -21.62
C ARG A 94 1.91 0.24 -21.69
#